data_AF-A0A950QQB8-F1
#
_entry.id   AF-A0A950QQB8-F1
#
_cell.length_a   1.000
_cell.length_b   1.000
_cell.length_c   1.000
_cell.angle_alpha   90.00
_cell.angle_beta   90.00
_cell.angle_gamma   90.00
#
_symmetry.space_group_name_H-M   'P 1'
#
loop_
_entity.id
_entity.type
_entity.pdbx_description
1 polymer ?
#
loop_
_entity_poly.entity_id
_entity_poly.type
_entity_poly.pdbx_seq_one_letter_code
_entity_poly.pdbx_strand_id
1 'polypeptide(L)' 'GRVIAQANATDEEVLVVECDPKQIDEVRRNWPFLRDRRIDAYAPIASRWLD' A
#
# COMPACT_ATOMS: atom_id res chain seq x y z
N GLY A 1 4.52 -0.80 5.55
CA GLY A 1 3.50 -1.87 5.52
C GLY A 1 3.84 -2.91 6.57
N ARG A 2 2.94 -3.86 6.85
CA ARG A 2 3.17 -4.97 7.78
C ARG A 2 2.87 -6.29 7.06
N VAL A 3 3.77 -7.26 7.16
CA VAL A 3 3.52 -8.63 6.71
C VAL A 3 2.64 -9.31 7.76
N ILE A 4 1.49 -9.86 7.35
CA ILE A 4 0.51 -10.50 8.25
C ILE A 4 0.57 -12.02 8.21
N ALA A 5 1.05 -12.60 7.12
CA ALA A 5 1.52 -13.99 7.05
C ALA A 5 2.44 -14.16 5.84
N GLN A 6 3.18 -15.25 5.84
CA GLN A 6 4.10 -15.62 4.77
C GLN A 6 4.05 -17.14 4.61
N ALA A 7 3.96 -17.58 3.37
CA ALA A 7 3.95 -19.00 3.05
C ALA A 7 5.37 -19.59 3.13
N ASN A 8 5.45 -20.90 3.32
CA ASN A 8 6.68 -21.67 3.26
C ASN A 8 7.32 -21.56 1.85
N ALA A 9 8.65 -21.56 1.80
CA ALA A 9 9.42 -21.44 0.58
C ALA A 9 9.65 -22.78 -0.15
N THR A 10 9.49 -23.91 0.55
CA THR A 10 9.84 -25.23 0.02
C THR A 10 8.66 -26.15 -0.23
N ASP A 11 7.60 -26.03 0.56
CA ASP A 11 6.50 -27.00 0.57
C ASP A 11 5.23 -26.43 -0.06
N GLU A 12 4.41 -27.30 -0.66
CA GLU A 12 3.12 -26.91 -1.21
C GLU A 12 2.11 -26.68 -0.07
N GLU A 13 1.57 -25.46 0.00
CA GLU A 13 0.54 -25.09 0.97
C GLU A 13 -0.40 -24.01 0.44
N VAL A 14 -1.61 -23.96 1.00
CA VAL A 14 -2.58 -22.89 0.73
C VAL A 14 -2.62 -21.97 1.93
N LEU A 15 -2.02 -20.78 1.79
CA LEU A 15 -2.05 -19.75 2.83
C LEU A 15 -3.33 -18.92 2.73
N VAL A 16 -4.19 -19.02 3.75
CA VAL A 16 -5.40 -18.19 3.90
C VAL A 16 -5.25 -17.33 5.14
N VAL A 17 -5.48 -16.02 5.01
CA VAL A 17 -5.36 -15.06 6.10
C VAL A 17 -6.55 -14.13 6.10
N GLU A 18 -7.07 -13.86 7.29
CA GLU A 18 -8.11 -12.86 7.48
C GLU A 18 -7.51 -11.44 7.37
N CYS A 19 -8.10 -10.62 6.50
CA CYS A 19 -7.72 -9.22 6.34
C CYS A 19 -8.84 -8.35 6.88
N ASP A 20 -8.61 -7.67 8.00
CA ASP A 20 -9.58 -6.72 8.56
C ASP A 20 -9.47 -5.34 7.90
N PRO A 21 -10.49 -4.89 7.16
CA PRO A 21 -10.48 -3.59 6.51
C PRO A 21 -10.44 -2.42 7.50
N LYS A 22 -10.89 -2.57 8.76
CA LYS A 22 -10.91 -1.47 9.72
C LYS A 22 -9.52 -0.93 10.04
N GLN A 23 -8.51 -1.79 9.96
CA GLN A 23 -7.11 -1.38 10.16
C GLN A 23 -6.68 -0.30 9.15
N ILE A 24 -7.22 -0.30 7.92
CA ILE A 24 -6.85 0.71 6.91
C ILE A 24 -7.41 2.09 7.26
N ASP A 25 -8.56 2.15 7.94
CA ASP A 25 -9.22 3.40 8.31
C ASP A 25 -8.43 4.10 9.42
N GLU A 26 -7.98 3.35 10.43
CA GLU A 26 -7.10 3.86 11.48
C GLU A 26 -5.78 4.38 10.92
N VAL A 27 -5.15 3.62 10.01
CA VAL A 27 -3.89 4.03 9.36
C VAL A 27 -4.08 5.33 8.57
N ARG A 28 -5.18 5.49 7.83
CA ARG A 28 -5.46 6.70 7.04
C ARG A 28 -5.75 7.93 7.90
N ARG A 29 -6.34 7.75 9.09
CA ARG A 29 -6.56 8.85 10.05
C ARG A 29 -5.26 9.33 10.68
N ASN A 30 -4.40 8.39 11.06
CA ASN A 30 -3.11 8.69 11.68
C ASN A 30 -2.09 9.23 10.66
N TRP A 31 -2.14 8.74 9.42
CA TRP A 31 -1.25 9.11 8.33
C TRP A 31 -2.07 9.53 7.11
N PRO A 32 -2.52 10.80 7.05
CA PRO A 32 -3.45 11.28 6.02
C PRO A 32 -2.77 11.57 4.69
N PHE A 33 -1.89 10.68 4.22
CA PHE A 33 -1.14 10.86 2.98
C PHE A 33 -2.05 11.17 1.80
N LEU A 34 -3.20 10.50 1.70
CA LEU A 34 -4.15 10.71 0.60
C LEU A 34 -4.71 12.14 0.57
N ARG A 35 -4.89 12.78 1.74
CA ARG A 35 -5.35 14.16 1.87
C ARG A 35 -4.26 15.14 1.45
N ASP A 36 -3.02 14.86 1.85
CA ASP A 36 -1.91 15.82 1.70
C ASP A 36 -1.16 15.67 0.35
N ARG A 37 -1.71 14.88 -0.59
CA ARG A 37 -1.12 14.71 -1.93
C ARG A 37 -1.15 16.02 -2.73
N ARG A 38 0.01 16.41 -3.27
CA ARG A 38 0.16 17.48 -4.27
C ARG A 38 -0.15 17.01 -5.68
N ILE A 39 -1.43 16.70 -5.93
CA ILE A 39 -1.90 16.14 -7.21
C ILE A 39 -1.66 17.07 -8.41
N ASP A 40 -1.59 18.37 -8.16
CA ASP A 40 -1.26 19.41 -9.13
C ASP A 40 0.15 19.22 -9.74
N ALA A 41 1.08 18.66 -8.96
CA ALA A 41 2.45 18.38 -9.39
C ALA A 41 2.61 16.99 -10.03
N TYR A 42 1.54 16.22 -10.26
CA TYR A 42 1.67 14.82 -10.70
C TYR A 42 1.78 14.67 -12.21
N ALA A 43 1.33 15.64 -12.99
CA ALA A 43 1.36 15.56 -14.45
C ALA A 43 2.76 15.21 -15.03
N PRO A 44 3.88 15.77 -14.51
CA PRO A 44 5.21 15.44 -15.01
C PRO A 44 5.71 14.03 -14.63
N ILE A 45 5.13 13.37 -13.62
CA ILE A 45 5.62 12.07 -13.10
C ILE A 45 5.58 10.97 -14.17
N ALA A 46 4.61 11.03 -15.08
CA ALA A 46 4.49 10.07 -16.18
C ALA A 46 5.51 10.31 -17.32
N SER A 47 6.26 11.41 -17.28
CA SER A 47 7.23 11.76 -18.30
C SER A 47 8.52 10.96 -18.12
N ARG A 48 9.11 10.50 -19.23
CA ARG A 48 10.40 9.79 -19.20
C ARG A 48 11.55 10.72 -18.79
N TRP A 49 11.48 11.98 -19.19
CA TRP A 49 12.46 13.03 -18.95
C TRP A 49 11.76 14.40 -18.96
N LEU A 50 12.27 15.36 -18.20
CA LEU A 50 11.80 16.74 -18.16
C LEU A 50 12.99 17.63 -18.55
N ASP A 51 12.82 18.45 -19.58
CA ASP A 51 13.78 19.47 -20.03
C ASP A 51 13.56 20.81 -19.32
#